data_AF-A0A6L3ANE2-F1
#
_entry.id   AF-A0A6L3ANE2-F1
#
_cell.length_a   1.000
_cell.length_b   1.000
_cell.length_c   1.000
_cell.angle_alpha   90.00
_cell.angle_beta   90.00
_cell.angle_gamma   90.00
#
_symmetry.space_group_name_H-M   'P 1'
#
loop_
_entity.id
_entity.type
_entity.pdbx_description
1 polymer ?
#
loop_
_entity_poly.entity_id
_entity_poly.type
_entity_poly.pdbx_seq_one_letter_code
_entity_poly.pdbx_strand_id
1 'polypeptide(L)'
;MSVAAFPSIKPNYSVIETYSFNTHIINYGNKVEQRIKMNSAAQTIFRLRWEALSNADKATIQAFFVARGGAFESFAWTNPVDNVAYTVRFKEDAMNAEYFSYQLWNLQEIEFIEVSG
;
A
#
# COMPACT_ATOMS: atom_id res chain seq x y z
N MET A 1 22.02 -4.70 -5.65
CA MET A 1 21.48 -4.64 -4.27
C MET A 1 20.11 -5.32 -4.32
N SER A 2 19.87 -6.32 -3.46
CA SER A 2 18.56 -6.99 -3.41
C SER A 2 17.53 -6.04 -2.81
N VAL A 3 16.44 -5.78 -3.53
CA VAL A 3 15.29 -5.05 -2.99
C VAL A 3 14.72 -5.86 -1.82
N ALA A 4 14.43 -5.21 -0.70
CA ALA A 4 13.85 -5.90 0.45
C ALA A 4 12.46 -6.45 0.11
N ALA A 5 12.11 -7.63 0.61
CA ALA A 5 10.82 -8.25 0.35
C ALA A 5 9.89 -8.12 1.57
N PHE A 6 8.61 -7.81 1.33
CA PHE A 6 7.59 -7.82 2.36
C PHE A 6 7.47 -9.22 3.00
N PRO A 7 7.27 -9.34 4.32
CA PRO A 7 7.10 -10.62 4.99
C PRO A 7 5.97 -11.46 4.36
N SER A 8 6.11 -12.79 4.35
CA SER A 8 5.11 -13.71 3.78
C SER A 8 3.84 -13.88 4.64
N ILE A 9 3.36 -12.79 5.24
CA ILE A 9 2.16 -12.75 6.07
C ILE A 9 0.99 -12.31 5.18
N LYS A 10 0.07 -13.24 4.90
CA LYS A 10 -1.05 -13.00 3.99
C LYS A 10 -2.18 -12.22 4.68
N PRO A 11 -2.84 -11.28 4.00
CA PRO A 11 -4.05 -10.63 4.51
C PRO A 11 -5.18 -11.65 4.66
N ASN A 12 -6.01 -11.46 5.68
CA ASN A 12 -7.15 -12.35 5.97
C ASN A 12 -8.42 -11.93 5.20
N TYR A 13 -8.40 -10.71 4.65
CA TYR A 13 -9.47 -10.15 3.84
C TYR A 13 -9.03 -9.93 2.40
N SER A 14 -10.01 -9.67 1.54
CA SER A 14 -9.80 -9.37 0.13
C SER A 14 -8.79 -8.25 -0.08
N VAL A 15 -7.85 -8.46 -1.00
CA VAL A 15 -7.02 -7.39 -1.54
C VAL A 15 -7.89 -6.56 -2.48
N ILE A 16 -7.93 -5.24 -2.26
CA ILE A 16 -8.66 -4.33 -3.15
C ILE A 16 -7.64 -3.56 -3.99
N GLU A 17 -7.77 -3.67 -5.31
CA GLU A 17 -6.94 -2.95 -6.27
C GLU A 17 -7.68 -1.73 -6.79
N THR A 18 -7.05 -0.56 -6.69
CA THR A 18 -7.60 0.70 -7.20
C THR A 18 -6.62 1.31 -8.20
N TYR A 19 -7.07 1.47 -9.45
CA TYR A 19 -6.28 2.11 -10.50
C TYR A 19 -6.60 3.60 -10.55
N SER A 20 -5.59 4.45 -10.35
CA SER A 20 -5.77 5.90 -10.22
C SER A 20 -4.88 6.68 -11.20
N PHE A 21 -5.40 7.79 -11.71
CA PHE A 21 -4.64 8.77 -12.47
C PHE A 21 -4.62 10.10 -11.74
N ASN A 22 -3.45 10.71 -11.63
CA ASN A 22 -3.34 12.10 -11.22
C ASN A 22 -3.59 13.00 -12.45
N THR A 23 -4.78 13.58 -12.55
CA THR A 23 -5.14 14.51 -13.63
C THR A 23 -5.44 15.88 -13.04
N HIS A 24 -4.74 16.90 -13.50
CA HIS A 24 -5.00 18.27 -13.12
C HIS A 24 -6.00 18.91 -14.11
N ILE A 25 -7.07 19.51 -13.58
CA ILE A 25 -8.13 20.15 -14.38
C ILE A 25 -8.08 21.65 -14.15
N ILE A 26 -7.90 22.41 -15.22
CA ILE A 26 -7.90 23.87 -15.23
C ILE A 26 -9.16 24.34 -15.96
N ASN A 27 -9.97 25.15 -15.27
CA ASN A 27 -11.17 25.76 -15.84
C ASN A 27 -10.91 27.24 -16.16
N TYR A 28 -11.23 27.65 -17.39
CA TYR A 28 -11.13 29.04 -17.83
C TYR A 28 -12.51 29.70 -17.83
N GLY A 29 -12.56 31.02 -17.64
CA GLY A 29 -13.80 31.81 -17.46
C GLY A 29 -14.76 31.83 -18.66
N ASN A 30 -14.41 31.17 -19.77
CA ASN A 30 -15.21 31.04 -20.99
C ASN A 30 -15.73 29.61 -21.23
N LYS A 31 -15.91 28.80 -20.18
CA LYS A 31 -16.34 27.39 -20.25
C LYS A 31 -15.35 26.47 -20.98
N VAL A 32 -14.11 26.91 -21.18
CA VAL A 32 -13.03 26.07 -21.70
C VAL A 32 -12.38 25.33 -20.53
N GLU A 33 -12.09 24.06 -20.74
CA GLU A 33 -11.43 23.20 -19.78
C GLU A 33 -10.15 22.61 -20.41
N GLN A 34 -9.06 22.62 -19.65
CA GLN A 34 -7.85 21.88 -19.98
C GLN A 34 -7.62 20.79 -18.94
N ARG A 35 -7.30 19.58 -19.41
CA ARG A 35 -6.92 18.43 -18.57
C ARG A 35 -5.47 18.05 -18.84
N ILE A 36 -4.66 17.96 -17.79
CA ILE A 36 -3.25 17.57 -17.86
C ILE A 36 -3.09 16.26 -17.10
N LYS A 37 -2.63 15.22 -17.79
CA LYS A 37 -2.32 13.92 -17.18
C LYS A 37 -0.93 14.01 -16.55
N MET A 38 -0.85 13.99 -15.23
CA MET A 38 0.43 14.09 -14.50
C MET A 38 1.20 12.77 -14.51
N ASN A 39 0.50 11.64 -14.54
CA ASN A 39 1.10 10.30 -14.61
C ASN A 39 0.91 9.72 -16.01
N SER A 40 1.97 9.24 -16.66
CA SER A 40 1.87 8.61 -17.98
C SER A 40 1.08 7.29 -17.95
N ALA A 41 1.14 6.54 -16.85
CA ALA A 41 0.40 5.31 -16.58
C ALA A 41 -0.50 5.42 -15.33
N ALA A 42 -1.45 4.49 -15.17
CA ALA A 42 -2.25 4.42 -13.95
C ALA A 42 -1.35 3.98 -12.79
N GLN A 43 -1.52 4.59 -11.62
CA GLN A 43 -0.93 4.10 -10.38
C GLN A 43 -1.89 3.12 -9.73
N THR A 44 -1.41 1.91 -9.47
CA THR A 44 -2.16 0.89 -8.75
C THR A 44 -1.97 1.07 -7.25
N ILE A 45 -3.07 1.12 -6.51
CA ILE A 45 -3.10 1.15 -5.05
C ILE A 45 -3.71 -0.17 -4.57
N PHE A 46 -2.99 -0.89 -3.73
CA PHE A 46 -3.42 -2.15 -3.12
C PHE A 46 -3.82 -1.89 -1.68
N ARG A 47 -5.04 -2.25 -1.31
CA ARG A 47 -5.55 -2.12 0.07
C ARG A 47 -5.57 -3.48 0.70
N LEU A 48 -4.89 -3.61 1.83
CA LEU A 48 -4.68 -4.84 2.56
C LEU A 48 -5.21 -4.70 3.98
N ARG A 49 -5.86 -5.75 4.49
CA ARG A 49 -6.40 -5.77 5.85
C ARG A 49 -6.06 -7.10 6.52
N TRP A 50 -5.58 -7.02 7.74
CA TRP A 50 -5.31 -8.19 8.58
C TRP A 50 -6.09 -8.09 9.88
N GLU A 51 -6.93 -9.06 10.15
CA GLU A 51 -7.61 -9.17 11.43
C GLU A 51 -7.16 -10.39 12.20
N ALA A 52 -7.28 -10.33 13.52
CA ALA A 52 -6.91 -11.42 14.42
C ALA A 52 -5.47 -11.91 14.19
N LEU A 53 -4.55 -10.98 13.93
CA LEU A 53 -3.15 -11.25 13.68
C LEU A 53 -2.43 -11.59 15.00
N SER A 54 -1.52 -12.57 14.98
CA SER A 54 -0.71 -12.88 16.16
C SER A 54 0.21 -11.72 16.53
N ASN A 55 0.60 -11.61 17.80
CA ASN A 55 1.55 -10.58 18.23
C ASN A 55 2.91 -10.69 17.50
N ALA A 56 3.33 -11.90 17.11
CA ALA A 56 4.58 -12.14 16.38
C ALA A 56 4.52 -11.63 14.93
N ASP A 57 3.43 -11.92 14.23
CA ASP A 57 3.21 -11.45 12.85
C ASP A 57 3.06 -9.92 12.83
N LYS A 58 2.32 -9.37 13.81
CA LYS A 58 2.18 -7.92 13.97
C LYS A 58 3.53 -7.26 14.19
N ALA A 59 4.37 -7.81 15.07
CA ALA A 59 5.70 -7.28 15.35
C ALA A 59 6.60 -7.33 14.10
N THR A 60 6.45 -8.36 13.26
CA THR A 60 7.21 -8.51 12.02
C THR A 60 6.82 -7.45 10.99
N ILE A 61 5.51 -7.21 10.79
CA ILE A 61 5.02 -6.14 9.90
C ILE A 61 5.44 -4.76 10.43
N GLN A 62 5.32 -4.55 11.74
CA GLN A 62 5.72 -3.29 12.38
C GLN A 62 7.24 -3.03 12.22
N ALA A 63 8.07 -4.03 12.46
CA ALA A 63 9.52 -3.90 12.30
C ALA A 63 9.88 -3.62 10.83
N PHE A 64 9.20 -4.26 9.88
CA PHE A 64 9.39 -3.99 8.47
C PHE A 64 9.01 -2.55 8.09
N PHE A 65 7.85 -2.07 8.56
CA PHE A 65 7.39 -0.69 8.34
C PHE A 65 8.42 0.34 8.84
N VAL A 66 8.92 0.16 10.07
CA VAL A 66 9.92 1.05 10.66
C VAL A 66 11.26 0.97 9.91
N ALA A 67 11.68 -0.23 9.50
CA ALA A 67 12.93 -0.42 8.75
C ALA A 67 12.92 0.22 7.35
N ARG A 68 11.75 0.39 6.74
CA ARG A 68 11.55 1.07 5.44
C ARG A 68 11.28 2.57 5.57
N GLY A 69 11.09 3.08 6.79
CA GLY A 69 10.79 4.49 7.05
C GLY A 69 9.40 4.91 6.54
N GLY A 70 8.39 4.06 6.67
CA GLY A 70 7.03 4.38 6.22
C GLY A 70 6.92 4.47 4.70
N ALA A 71 6.42 5.59 4.17
CA ALA A 71 6.21 5.80 2.74
C ALA A 71 7.48 6.14 1.94
N PHE A 72 8.65 6.11 2.59
CA PHE A 72 9.93 6.50 2.01
C PHE A 72 10.52 5.45 1.05
N GLU A 73 10.81 4.24 1.54
CA GLU A 73 11.53 3.21 0.75
C GLU A 73 10.56 2.27 0.01
N SER A 74 10.90 1.88 -1.22
CA SER A 74 10.19 0.84 -1.95
C SER A 74 10.70 -0.57 -1.62
N PHE A 75 9.83 -1.56 -1.79
CA PHE A 75 10.10 -2.96 -1.50
C PHE A 75 9.35 -3.88 -2.46
N ALA A 76 9.82 -5.12 -2.57
CA ALA A 76 9.17 -6.16 -3.35
C ALA A 76 8.01 -6.76 -2.54
N TRP A 77 6.85 -6.87 -3.16
CA TRP A 77 5.68 -7.53 -2.58
C TRP A 77 5.06 -8.46 -3.60
N THR A 78 4.83 -9.71 -3.21
CA THR A 78 4.09 -10.66 -4.04
C THR A 78 2.62 -10.56 -3.69
N ASN A 79 1.80 -10.17 -4.65
CA ASN A 79 0.36 -10.08 -4.47
C ASN A 79 -0.20 -11.50 -4.25
N PRO A 80 -0.91 -11.76 -3.13
CA PRO A 80 -1.43 -13.08 -2.81
C PRO A 80 -2.57 -13.53 -3.74
N VAL A 81 -3.17 -12.63 -4.53
CA VAL A 81 -4.29 -12.94 -5.43
C VAL A 81 -3.80 -13.49 -6.77
N ASP A 82 -2.83 -12.83 -7.41
CA ASP A 82 -2.32 -13.18 -8.74
C ASP A 82 -0.94 -13.86 -8.71
N ASN A 83 -0.27 -13.90 -7.54
CA ASN A 83 1.10 -14.37 -7.35
C ASN A 83 2.16 -13.59 -8.15
N VAL A 84 1.86 -12.37 -8.59
CA VAL A 84 2.79 -11.50 -9.30
C VAL A 84 3.58 -10.66 -8.30
N ALA A 85 4.88 -10.47 -8.57
CA ALA A 85 5.75 -9.62 -7.78
C ALA A 85 5.68 -8.16 -8.26
N TYR A 86 5.32 -7.26 -7.36
CA TYR A 86 5.25 -5.83 -7.60
C TYR A 86 6.32 -5.09 -6.79
N THR A 87 6.81 -3.97 -7.32
CA THR A 87 7.60 -3.02 -6.55
C THR A 87 6.67 -1.95 -6.00
N VAL A 88 6.48 -1.95 -4.68
CA VAL A 88 5.52 -1.09 -3.99
C VAL A 88 6.20 -0.31 -2.88
N ARG A 89 5.51 0.68 -2.34
CA ARG A 89 5.86 1.33 -1.07
C ARG A 89 4.61 1.51 -0.23
N PHE A 90 4.77 1.76 1.06
CA PHE A 90 3.64 2.19 1.89
C PHE A 90 3.11 3.53 1.35
N LYS A 91 1.79 3.69 1.30
CA LYS A 91 1.18 4.93 0.86
C LYS A 91 1.20 6.01 1.95
N GLU A 92 1.04 5.59 3.20
CA GLU A 92 0.97 6.46 4.38
C GLU A 92 2.19 6.26 5.29
N ASP A 93 2.60 7.33 5.99
CA ASP A 93 3.68 7.31 6.98
C ASP A 93 3.22 6.86 8.38
N ALA A 94 1.96 6.46 8.50
CA ALA A 94 1.39 5.93 9.74
C ALA A 94 0.81 4.53 9.51
N MET A 95 0.99 3.65 10.50
CA MET A 95 0.38 2.32 10.52
C MET A 95 -0.38 2.15 11.84
N ASN A 96 -1.68 1.87 11.74
CA ASN A 96 -2.53 1.62 12.91
C ASN A 96 -2.51 0.13 13.27
N ALA A 97 -2.26 -0.15 14.55
CA ALA A 97 -2.38 -1.48 15.13
C ALA A 97 -3.35 -1.42 16.32
N GLU A 98 -4.49 -2.09 16.18
CA GLU A 98 -5.54 -2.12 17.19
C GLU A 98 -5.47 -3.44 17.97
N TYR A 99 -5.46 -3.36 19.30
CA TYR A 99 -5.56 -4.54 20.14
C TYR A 99 -7.00 -5.02 20.17
N PHE A 100 -7.26 -6.23 19.67
CA PHE A 100 -8.60 -6.80 19.62
C PHE A 100 -8.91 -7.58 20.91
N SER A 101 -8.35 -8.79 21.07
CA SER A 101 -8.51 -9.64 22.26
C SER A 101 -7.50 -10.79 22.26
N TYR A 102 -7.19 -11.38 23.42
CA TYR A 102 -6.27 -12.53 23.56
C TYR A 102 -4.93 -12.41 22.80
N GLN A 103 -4.26 -11.25 22.89
CA GLN A 103 -3.00 -10.96 22.16
C GLN A 103 -3.12 -10.97 20.63
N LEU A 104 -4.34 -10.90 20.11
CA LEU A 104 -4.62 -10.73 18.69
C LEU A 104 -4.76 -9.24 18.36
N TRP A 105 -4.24 -8.89 17.20
CA TRP A 105 -4.18 -7.52 16.71
C TRP A 105 -4.91 -7.40 15.38
N ASN A 106 -5.61 -6.31 15.19
CA ASN A 106 -6.12 -5.91 13.90
C ASN A 106 -5.17 -4.84 13.35
N LEU A 107 -4.53 -5.15 12.24
CA LEU A 107 -3.97 -4.11 11.39
C LEU A 107 -5.13 -3.69 10.50
N GLN A 108 -5.54 -2.43 10.63
CA GLN A 108 -6.63 -1.86 9.85
C GLN A 108 -6.26 -1.87 8.34
N GLU A 109 -6.67 -0.87 7.59
CA GLU A 109 -6.27 -0.77 6.21
C GLU A 109 -4.80 -0.32 6.12
N ILE A 110 -3.95 -1.14 5.50
CA ILE A 110 -2.64 -0.72 5.03
C ILE A 110 -2.71 -0.64 3.51
N GLU A 111 -2.36 0.52 2.99
CA GLU A 111 -2.34 0.77 1.55
C GLU A 111 -0.90 0.71 1.02
N PHE A 112 -0.69 -0.09 -0.01
CA PHE A 112 0.52 -0.06 -0.82
C PHE A 112 0.26 0.68 -2.12
N ILE A 113 1.23 1.47 -2.56
CA ILE A 113 1.20 2.12 -3.86
C ILE A 113 2.32 1.57 -4.73
N GLU A 114 1.96 1.20 -5.96
CA GLU A 114 2.91 0.77 -6.96
C GLU A 114 3.88 1.91 -7.31
N VAL A 115 5.17 1.59 -7.34
CA VAL A 115 6.22 2.51 -7.76
C VAL A 115 6.63 2.08 -9.17
N SER A 116 6.21 2.84 -10.17
CA SER A 116 6.69 2.67 -11.54
C SER A 116 8.19 2.97 -11.56
N GLY A 117 9.00 1.97 -11.93
CA GLY A 117 10.43 2.13 -12.21
C GLY A 117 10.69 2.95 -13.46
#